data_AF-A0A8I1TLZ8-F1
#
_entry.id   AF-A0A8I1TLZ8-F1
#
_cell.length_a   1.000
_cell.length_b   1.000
_cell.length_c   1.000
_cell.angle_alpha   90.00
_cell.angle_beta   90.00
_cell.angle_gamma   90.00
#
_symmetry.space_group_name_H-M   'P 1'
#
loop_
_entity.id
_entity.type
_entity.pdbx_description
1 polymer ?
#
loop_
_entity_poly.entity_id
_entity_poly.type
_entity_poly.pdbx_seq_one_letter_code
_entity_poly.pdbx_strand_id
1 'polypeptide(L)'
;MDVVWLDVQMWTPLRGHMHPFTDIECDAPEPLPEVPLVWEQWALDHLAAVAMHDRWQPGRYHYTAERRDRGGHAVEVFARGYWEWTP
;
A
#
# COMPACT_ATOMS: atom_id res chain seq x y z
N MET A 1 -4.95 18.09 5.62
CA MET A 1 -4.46 16.74 5.91
C MET A 1 -3.56 16.35 4.75
N ASP A 2 -2.35 15.88 5.05
CA ASP A 2 -1.49 15.28 4.04
C ASP A 2 -2.04 13.88 3.72
N VAL A 3 -2.07 13.54 2.43
CA VAL A 3 -2.60 12.27 1.94
C VAL A 3 -1.45 11.37 1.53
N VAL A 4 -1.53 10.10 1.95
CA VAL A 4 -0.64 9.02 1.52
C VAL A 4 -1.47 8.00 0.78
N TRP A 5 -0.97 7.61 -0.40
CA TRP A 5 -1.57 6.57 -1.22
C TRP A 5 -0.87 5.24 -0.98
N LEU A 6 -1.66 4.18 -0.83
CA LEU A 6 -1.18 2.81 -0.87
C LEU A 6 -1.57 2.19 -2.21
N ASP A 7 -0.61 2.11 -3.11
CA ASP A 7 -0.76 1.39 -4.37
C ASP A 7 -0.53 -0.08 -4.15
N VAL A 8 -1.50 -0.88 -4.57
CA VAL A 8 -1.47 -2.33 -4.39
C VAL A 8 -1.50 -3.01 -5.74
N GLN A 9 -0.57 -3.94 -5.90
CA GLN A 9 -0.49 -4.82 -7.04
C GLN A 9 -0.54 -6.26 -6.53
N MET A 10 -1.15 -7.15 -7.32
CA MET A 10 -1.22 -8.57 -7.00
C MET A 10 -0.49 -9.39 -8.06
N TRP A 11 0.28 -10.39 -7.63
CA TRP A 11 0.81 -11.38 -8.57
C TRP A 11 -0.32 -12.28 -9.04
N THR A 12 -0.55 -12.35 -10.35
CA THR A 12 -1.53 -13.29 -10.93
C THR A 12 -0.80 -14.34 -11.77
N PRO A 13 -0.86 -15.64 -11.40
CA PRO A 13 -0.16 -16.70 -12.13
C PRO A 13 -0.53 -16.79 -13.61
N LEU A 14 -1.78 -16.44 -13.95
CA LEU A 14 -2.30 -16.50 -15.32
C LEU A 14 -1.67 -15.46 -16.26
N ARG A 15 -1.05 -14.41 -15.72
CA ARG A 15 -0.48 -13.31 -16.52
C ARG A 15 1.03 -13.17 -16.40
N GLY A 16 1.66 -13.86 -15.45
CA GLY A 16 3.13 -13.92 -15.31
C GLY A 16 3.80 -12.61 -14.91
N HIS A 17 3.04 -11.62 -14.42
CA HIS A 17 3.56 -10.37 -13.86
C HIS A 17 2.63 -9.81 -12.78
N MET A 18 3.09 -8.75 -12.09
CA MET A 18 2.29 -7.98 -11.14
C MET A 18 1.24 -7.16 -11.87
N HIS A 19 0.01 -7.17 -11.38
CA HIS A 19 -1.09 -6.38 -11.92
C HIS A 19 -1.58 -5.34 -10.91
N PRO A 20 -1.93 -4.12 -11.37
CA PRO A 20 -2.68 -3.18 -10.54
C PRO A 20 -3.90 -3.87 -9.96
N PHE A 21 -4.06 -3.75 -8.65
CA PHE A 21 -5.16 -4.36 -7.91
C PHE A 21 -6.09 -3.28 -7.37
N THR A 22 -5.57 -2.36 -6.56
CA THR A 22 -6.29 -1.19 -6.07
C THR A 22 -5.32 -0.11 -5.60
N ASP A 23 -5.80 1.11 -5.55
CA ASP A 23 -5.20 2.23 -4.83
C ASP A 23 -6.07 2.58 -3.61
N ILE A 24 -5.43 2.94 -2.50
CA ILE A 24 -6.12 3.29 -1.25
C ILE A 24 -5.63 4.67 -0.82
N GLU A 25 -6.56 5.60 -0.63
CA GLU A 25 -6.29 6.91 -0.06
C GLU A 25 -6.29 6.81 1.47
N CYS A 26 -5.22 7.27 2.11
CA CYS A 26 -5.08 7.28 3.56
C CYS A 26 -4.68 8.67 4.05
N ASP A 27 -5.18 9.04 5.23
CA ASP A 27 -4.63 10.16 5.98
C ASP A 27 -3.21 9.81 6.42
N ALA A 28 -2.29 10.78 6.28
CA ALA A 28 -0.94 10.60 6.77
C ALA A 28 -0.94 10.41 8.31
N PRO A 29 -0.12 9.50 8.85
CA PRO A 29 0.06 9.34 10.29
C PRO A 29 0.54 10.64 10.96
N GLU A 30 0.00 10.93 12.14
CA GLU A 30 0.42 12.06 12.98
C GLU A 30 0.98 11.52 14.32
N PRO A 31 2.26 11.77 14.65
CA PRO A 31 3.26 12.52 13.87
C PRO A 31 3.74 11.75 12.63
N LEU A 32 4.25 12.49 11.63
CA LEU A 32 4.86 11.89 10.44
C LEU A 32 6.07 11.02 10.83
N PRO A 33 6.10 9.74 10.45
CA PRO A 33 7.24 8.89 10.71
C PRO A 33 8.49 9.39 10.00
N GLU A 34 9.58 9.48 10.76
CA GLU A 34 10.89 9.90 10.25
C GLU A 34 11.70 8.72 9.67
N VAL A 35 11.25 7.49 9.90
CA VAL A 35 11.98 6.27 9.55
C VAL A 35 11.15 5.34 8.65
N PRO A 36 11.75 4.77 7.58
CA PRO A 36 11.04 3.89 6.64
C PRO A 36 10.38 2.67 7.30
N LEU A 37 11.01 2.09 8.32
CA LEU A 37 10.46 0.90 9.01
C LEU A 37 9.09 1.18 9.65
N VAL A 38 8.88 2.39 10.16
CA VAL A 38 7.58 2.76 10.75
C VAL A 38 6.53 2.97 9.66
N TRP A 39 6.93 3.49 8.49
CA TRP A 39 6.05 3.56 7.31
C TRP A 39 5.67 2.17 6.79
N GLU A 40 6.61 1.22 6.77
CA GLU A 40 6.32 -0.16 6.40
C GLU A 40 5.27 -0.76 7.34
N GLN A 41 5.46 -0.66 8.66
CA GLN A 41 4.50 -1.17 9.64
C GLN A 41 3.13 -0.50 9.48
N TRP A 42 3.09 0.83 9.38
CA TRP A 42 1.86 1.60 9.18
C TRP A 42 1.10 1.15 7.91
N ALA A 43 1.82 0.94 6.80
CA ALA A 43 1.23 0.49 5.55
C ALA A 43 0.64 -0.91 5.69
N LEU A 44 1.37 -1.84 6.30
CA LEU A 44 0.89 -3.21 6.51
C LEU A 44 -0.35 -3.26 7.42
N ASP A 45 -0.40 -2.45 8.47
CA ASP A 45 -1.55 -2.38 9.37
C ASP A 45 -2.81 -1.87 8.64
N HIS A 46 -2.67 -0.81 7.82
CA HIS A 46 -3.77 -0.29 7.01
C HIS A 46 -4.21 -1.29 5.93
N LEU A 47 -3.25 -1.90 5.25
CA LEU A 47 -3.54 -2.92 4.24
C LEU A 47 -4.28 -4.12 4.84
N ALA A 48 -3.88 -4.58 6.03
CA ALA A 48 -4.57 -5.67 6.73
C ALA A 48 -6.03 -5.31 7.07
N ALA A 49 -6.28 -4.08 7.55
CA ALA A 49 -7.62 -3.61 7.85
C ALA A 49 -8.51 -3.54 6.60
N VAL A 50 -8.00 -2.99 5.49
CA VAL A 50 -8.71 -2.92 4.21
C VAL A 50 -8.93 -4.32 3.63
N ALA A 51 -7.90 -5.15 3.62
CA ALA A 51 -7.98 -6.51 3.08
C ALA A 51 -8.99 -7.38 3.84
N MET A 52 -9.09 -7.22 5.16
CA MET A 52 -10.12 -7.86 5.97
C MET A 52 -11.52 -7.32 5.64
N HIS A 53 -11.68 -5.99 5.62
CA HIS A 53 -12.96 -5.33 5.33
C HIS A 53 -13.51 -5.69 3.95
N ASP A 54 -12.65 -5.64 2.93
CA ASP A 54 -13.01 -5.88 1.52
C ASP A 54 -12.93 -7.36 1.13
N ARG A 55 -12.56 -8.24 2.07
CA ARG A 55 -12.44 -9.70 1.88
C ARG A 55 -11.50 -10.07 0.73
N TRP A 56 -10.31 -9.50 0.74
CA TRP A 56 -9.27 -9.82 -0.24
C TRP A 56 -8.89 -11.29 -0.19
N GLN A 57 -8.52 -11.84 -1.34
CA GLN A 57 -8.08 -13.23 -1.42
C GLN A 57 -6.72 -13.40 -0.73
N PRO A 58 -6.46 -14.54 -0.07
CA PRO A 58 -5.13 -14.84 0.42
C PRO A 58 -4.11 -14.84 -0.72
N GLY A 59 -2.90 -14.33 -0.46
CA GLY A 59 -1.82 -14.34 -1.45
C GLY A 59 -0.79 -13.23 -1.27
N ARG A 60 0.10 -13.15 -2.27
CA ARG A 60 1.20 -12.19 -2.29
C ARG A 60 0.80 -10.91 -3.02
N TYR A 61 0.90 -9.81 -2.31
CA TYR A 61 0.69 -8.47 -2.81
C TYR A 61 2.02 -7.71 -2.81
N HIS A 62 2.15 -6.74 -3.70
CA HIS A 62 3.17 -5.71 -3.64
C HIS A 62 2.46 -4.41 -3.31
N TYR A 63 3.04 -3.62 -2.41
CA TYR A 63 2.50 -2.33 -2.06
C TYR A 63 3.54 -1.21 -2.23
N THR A 64 3.06 0.01 -2.41
CA THR A 64 3.87 1.23 -2.38
C THR A 64 3.10 2.31 -1.63
N ALA A 65 3.69 2.80 -0.55
CA ALA A 65 3.21 3.93 0.22
C ALA A 65 3.88 5.20 -0.31
N GLU A 66 3.10 6.11 -0.88
CA GLU A 66 3.62 7.29 -1.56
C GLU A 66 2.74 8.52 -1.38
N ARG A 67 3.37 9.69 -1.47
CA ARG A 67 2.67 10.97 -1.63
C ARG A 67 2.65 11.33 -3.11
N ARG A 68 1.50 11.81 -3.58
CA ARG A 68 1.30 12.21 -4.98
C ARG A 68 1.09 13.71 -5.12
N ASP A 69 1.47 14.24 -6.27
CA ASP A 69 1.08 15.59 -6.68
C ASP A 69 -0.38 15.62 -7.16
N ARG A 70 -0.86 16.81 -7.53
CA ARG A 70 -2.21 17.00 -8.06
C ARG A 70 -2.45 16.28 -9.41
N GLY A 71 -1.39 15.93 -10.12
CA GLY A 71 -1.44 15.17 -11.36
C GLY A 71 -1.47 13.64 -11.14
N GLY A 72 -1.39 13.17 -9.89
CA GLY A 72 -1.33 11.76 -9.55
C GLY A 72 0.07 11.15 -9.70
N HIS A 73 1.12 11.96 -9.89
CA HIS A 73 2.49 11.46 -9.97
C HIS A 73 3.09 11.33 -8.57
N ALA A 74 3.80 10.24 -8.32
CA ALA A 74 4.55 10.04 -7.08
C ALA A 74 5.61 11.15 -6.91
N VAL A 75 5.50 11.90 -5.82
CA VAL A 75 6.46 12.93 -5.40
C VAL A 75 7.46 12.35 -4.41
N GLU A 76 7.00 11.43 -3.57
CA GLU A 76 7.80 10.83 -2.51
C GLU A 76 7.30 9.42 -2.22
N VAL A 77 8.22 8.47 -2.07
CA VAL A 77 7.92 7.08 -1.73
C VAL A 77 8.46 6.82 -0.32
N PHE A 78 7.57 6.52 0.61
CA PHE A 78 7.90 6.32 2.02
C PHE A 78 8.30 4.88 2.31
N ALA A 79 7.58 3.92 1.73
CA ALA A 79 7.80 2.49 1.88
C ALA A 79 7.29 1.73 0.67
N ARG A 80 7.87 0.56 0.39
CA ARG A 80 7.36 -0.38 -0.60
C ARG A 80 7.88 -1.77 -0.29
N GLY A 81 7.11 -2.77 -0.65
CA GLY A 81 7.54 -4.14 -0.40
C GLY A 81 6.52 -5.16 -0.85
N TYR A 82 6.84 -6.41 -0.54
CA TYR A 82 5.91 -7.51 -0.70
C TYR A 82 5.25 -7.81 0.64
N TRP A 83 3.98 -8.15 0.59
CA TRP A 83 3.16 -8.50 1.74
C TRP A 83 2.39 -9.77 1.42
N GLU A 84 2.55 -10.78 2.27
CA GLU A 84 1.75 -12.01 2.23
C GLU A 84 0.52 -11.81 3.10
N TRP A 85 -0.66 -11.84 2.51
CA TRP A 85 -1.93 -11.70 3.23
C TRP A 85 -2.60 -13.05 3.44
N THR A 86 -2.98 -13.29 4.70
CA THR A 86 -3.86 -14.39 5.12
C THR A 86 -4.83 -13.84 6.17
N PRO A 87 -6.16 -13.99 5.98
CA PRO A 87 -7.17 -13.51 6.91
C PRO A 87 -7.12 -14.15 8.31
#